data_AF-A0A142BCQ3-F1
#
_entry.id   AF-A0A142BCQ3-F1
#
_cell.length_a   1.000
_cell.length_b   1.000
_cell.length_c   1.000
_cell.angle_alpha   90.00
_cell.angle_beta   90.00
_cell.angle_gamma   90.00
#
_symmetry.space_group_name_H-M   'P 1'
#
loop_
_entity.id
_entity.type
_entity.pdbx_description
1 polymer ?
#
loop_
_entity_poly.entity_id
_entity_poly.type
_entity_poly.pdbx_seq_one_letter_code
_entity_poly.pdbx_strand_id
1 'polypeptide(L)'
;MQLVKTLASWLTNWLMQESQDISSPQCDFERIRHEVKPCDVLLIEGRSRVSNVIKQITQSPWSHAMLYIGRVHDIEDDRVREIIKESYDGSPDEQLVIESELGFGTVVHPLSRYEGNHLRICRPNGLSYGDSQKVVHYAVSRLGLDYDVRHILDLARFFFPYAVLPRRWRSSLFESSPGQETKTVCSSMIAEAFSFIHFPILPLVKLDSQHGVQLFQRNPRLCTPRDFDYSPYFRIIKYPFLDYTHHSDYKLLPWHGHGALEGKEAEFYMTPSKIKELQQVKIDGINVTGTDLLSENRDTPPS
;
A
#
# COMPACT_ATOMS: atom_id res chain seq x y z
N MET A 1 -0.69 37.77 -3.44
CA MET A 1 -0.13 36.45 -3.83
C MET A 1 0.56 35.72 -2.68
N GLN A 2 1.34 36.38 -1.80
CA GLN A 2 1.97 35.72 -0.63
C GLN A 2 0.98 35.10 0.36
N LEU A 3 -0.07 35.82 0.75
CA LEU A 3 -1.08 35.39 1.72
C LEU A 3 -1.82 34.09 1.32
N VAL A 4 -2.01 33.87 0.03
CA VAL A 4 -2.65 32.65 -0.50
C VAL A 4 -1.67 31.47 -0.43
N LYS A 5 -0.37 31.71 -0.70
CA LYS A 5 0.67 30.69 -0.59
C LYS A 5 0.90 30.24 0.86
N THR A 6 0.91 31.16 1.82
CA THR A 6 1.03 30.82 3.25
C THR A 6 -0.19 30.07 3.79
N LEU A 7 -1.39 30.40 3.32
CA LEU A 7 -2.58 29.65 3.69
C LEU A 7 -2.56 28.23 3.12
N ALA A 8 -2.11 28.09 1.86
CA ALA A 8 -1.97 26.81 1.19
C ALA A 8 -0.92 25.91 1.87
N SER A 9 0.25 26.45 2.22
CA SER A 9 1.29 25.68 2.92
C SER A 9 0.84 25.24 4.31
N TRP A 10 0.15 26.12 5.06
CA TRP A 10 -0.43 25.75 6.36
C TRP A 10 -1.45 24.62 6.23
N LEU A 11 -2.33 24.70 5.23
CA LEU A 11 -3.32 23.66 4.97
C LEU A 11 -2.66 22.32 4.60
N THR A 12 -1.64 22.35 3.73
CA THR A 12 -0.85 21.16 3.38
C THR A 12 -0.22 20.51 4.59
N ASN A 13 0.44 21.30 5.45
CA ASN A 13 1.07 20.78 6.67
C ASN A 13 0.05 20.17 7.64
N TRP A 14 -1.10 20.81 7.80
CA TRP A 14 -2.18 20.29 8.64
C TRP A 14 -2.79 18.99 8.08
N LEU A 15 -2.89 18.87 6.76
CA LEU A 15 -3.38 17.69 6.05
C LEU A 15 -2.40 16.51 6.10
N MET A 16 -1.10 16.79 6.07
CA MET A 16 -0.02 15.80 6.19
C MET A 16 0.23 15.36 7.63
N GLN A 17 -0.31 16.06 8.62
CA GLN A 17 -0.18 15.69 10.03
C GLN A 17 -0.72 14.27 10.28
N GLU A 18 0.15 13.40 10.78
CA GLU A 18 -0.17 12.01 11.12
C GLU A 18 -0.88 11.91 12.47
N SER A 19 -1.86 11.00 12.56
CA SER A 19 -2.45 10.62 13.84
C SER A 19 -1.50 9.75 14.65
N GLN A 20 -1.40 9.99 15.97
CA GLN A 20 -0.55 9.22 16.89
C GLN A 20 -1.11 7.85 17.29
N ASP A 21 -2.17 7.36 16.64
CA ASP A 21 -2.65 6.00 16.89
C ASP A 21 -1.64 4.99 16.34
N ILE A 22 -0.69 4.60 17.19
CA ILE A 22 0.22 3.49 16.97
C ILE A 22 -0.64 2.23 17.16
N SER A 23 -1.31 1.80 16.10
CA SER A 23 -1.80 0.43 16.01
C SER A 23 -0.59 -0.52 16.06
N SER A 24 -0.79 -1.71 16.66
CA SER A 24 0.24 -2.74 16.74
C SER A 24 0.93 -2.94 15.39
N PRO A 25 2.27 -3.08 15.36
CA PRO A 25 3.01 -3.22 14.11
C PRO A 25 2.45 -4.40 13.30
N GLN A 26 2.01 -4.14 12.08
CA GLN A 26 1.39 -5.16 11.22
C GLN A 26 2.40 -5.86 10.31
N CYS A 27 3.58 -5.28 10.11
CA CYS A 27 4.63 -5.87 9.28
C CYS A 27 6.02 -5.76 9.90
N ASP A 28 6.92 -6.65 9.48
CA ASP A 28 8.35 -6.62 9.76
C ASP A 28 9.07 -5.81 8.68
N PHE A 29 9.47 -4.58 9.02
CA PHE A 29 10.12 -3.66 8.08
C PHE A 29 11.48 -4.18 7.60
N GLU A 30 12.28 -4.79 8.48
CA GLU A 30 13.59 -5.30 8.07
C GLU A 30 13.44 -6.44 7.06
N ARG A 31 12.49 -7.35 7.26
CA ARG A 31 12.24 -8.39 6.25
C ARG A 31 11.78 -7.83 4.91
N ILE A 32 10.92 -6.82 4.93
CA ILE A 32 10.52 -6.10 3.71
C ILE A 32 11.77 -5.52 3.04
N ARG A 33 12.60 -4.82 3.79
CA ARG A 33 13.85 -4.19 3.33
C ARG A 33 14.80 -5.18 2.65
N HIS A 34 14.85 -6.42 3.11
CA HIS A 34 15.66 -7.49 2.52
C HIS A 34 14.97 -8.18 1.31
N GLU A 35 13.65 -8.24 1.27
CA GLU A 35 12.91 -8.90 0.17
C GLU A 35 12.71 -8.01 -1.06
N VAL A 36 12.56 -6.69 -0.86
CA VAL A 36 12.21 -5.75 -1.95
C VAL A 36 13.22 -5.77 -3.10
N LYS A 37 12.70 -5.64 -4.32
CA LYS A 37 13.46 -5.65 -5.56
C LYS A 37 13.10 -4.44 -6.42
N PRO A 38 14.03 -3.92 -7.25
CA PRO A 38 13.73 -2.84 -8.19
C PRO A 38 12.45 -3.11 -8.97
N CYS A 39 11.61 -2.08 -9.10
CA CYS A 39 10.29 -2.11 -9.72
C CYS A 39 9.18 -2.79 -8.91
N ASP A 40 9.43 -3.21 -7.66
CA ASP A 40 8.34 -3.49 -6.73
C ASP A 40 7.56 -2.19 -6.42
N VAL A 41 6.23 -2.31 -6.36
CA VAL A 41 5.37 -1.24 -5.85
C VAL A 41 5.13 -1.51 -4.37
N LEU A 42 5.39 -0.52 -3.53
CA LEU A 42 5.12 -0.62 -2.10
C LEU A 42 3.85 0.17 -1.77
N LEU A 43 2.89 -0.50 -1.15
CA LEU A 43 1.67 0.12 -0.66
C LEU A 43 1.81 0.48 0.81
N ILE A 44 1.27 1.63 1.19
CA ILE A 44 1.34 2.15 2.55
C ILE A 44 -0.08 2.38 3.08
N GLU A 45 -0.32 1.93 4.30
CA GLU A 45 -1.42 2.42 5.12
C GLU A 45 -0.99 3.70 5.84
N GLY A 46 -1.19 4.84 5.19
CA GLY A 46 -0.84 6.15 5.74
C GLY A 46 -1.77 6.58 6.88
N ARG A 47 -1.21 7.40 7.79
CA ARG A 47 -1.87 7.90 9.00
C ARG A 47 -2.24 9.39 8.93
N SER A 48 -1.94 10.06 7.83
CA SER A 48 -2.30 11.47 7.63
C SER A 48 -3.80 11.66 7.41
N ARG A 49 -4.31 12.89 7.59
CA ARG A 49 -5.73 13.20 7.34
C ARG A 49 -6.13 12.90 5.90
N VAL A 50 -5.25 13.23 4.95
CA VAL A 50 -5.44 12.91 3.52
C VAL A 50 -5.45 11.40 3.31
N SER A 51 -4.59 10.66 4.01
CA SER A 51 -4.59 9.20 3.92
C SER A 51 -5.94 8.61 4.33
N ASN A 52 -6.55 9.10 5.41
CA ASN A 52 -7.88 8.65 5.84
C ASN A 52 -8.97 8.95 4.80
N VAL A 53 -8.91 10.12 4.17
CA VAL A 53 -9.82 10.46 3.06
C VAL A 53 -9.64 9.49 1.90
N ILE A 54 -8.39 9.24 1.46
CA ILE A 54 -8.12 8.29 0.37
C ILE A 54 -8.64 6.89 0.72
N LYS A 55 -8.40 6.40 1.94
CA LYS A 55 -8.88 5.08 2.39
C LYS A 55 -10.41 4.97 2.30
N GLN A 56 -11.12 6.01 2.72
CA GLN A 56 -12.58 6.05 2.66
C GLN A 56 -13.11 6.10 1.22
N ILE A 57 -12.50 6.90 0.34
CA ILE A 57 -12.99 7.02 -1.04
C ILE A 57 -12.70 5.75 -1.84
N THR A 58 -11.49 5.21 -1.69
CA THR A 58 -11.05 4.01 -2.43
C THR A 58 -11.55 2.71 -1.81
N GLN A 59 -12.20 2.78 -0.64
CA GLN A 59 -12.68 1.64 0.14
C GLN A 59 -11.56 0.60 0.32
N SER A 60 -10.37 1.10 0.72
CA SER A 60 -9.12 0.36 0.78
C SER A 60 -8.32 0.81 2.01
N PRO A 61 -7.53 -0.07 2.66
CA PRO A 61 -6.57 0.37 3.66
C PRO A 61 -5.38 1.11 3.04
N TRP A 62 -5.10 0.91 1.75
CA TRP A 62 -3.96 1.51 1.06
C TRP A 62 -4.26 2.95 0.67
N SER A 63 -3.52 3.89 1.26
CA SER A 63 -3.65 5.32 0.98
C SER A 63 -2.55 5.87 0.08
N HIS A 64 -1.42 5.16 -0.02
CA HIS A 64 -0.27 5.60 -0.79
C HIS A 64 0.40 4.42 -1.52
N ALA A 65 1.11 4.74 -2.59
CA ALA A 65 1.92 3.81 -3.36
C ALA A 65 3.23 4.50 -3.76
N MET A 66 4.34 3.79 -3.63
CA MET A 66 5.67 4.22 -4.04
C MET A 66 6.31 3.14 -4.92
N LEU A 67 7.21 3.53 -5.81
CA LEU A 67 8.00 2.61 -6.62
C LEU A 67 9.38 2.42 -5.99
N TYR A 68 9.74 1.19 -5.67
CA TYR A 68 11.09 0.86 -5.20
C TYR A 68 12.07 0.83 -6.37
N ILE A 69 13.17 1.58 -6.27
CA ILE A 69 14.16 1.71 -7.37
C ILE A 69 15.53 1.10 -7.05
N GLY A 70 15.71 0.54 -5.85
CA GLY A 70 17.00 0.01 -5.40
C GLY A 70 17.88 1.11 -4.81
N ARG A 71 19.18 0.82 -4.69
CA ARG A 71 20.21 1.80 -4.36
C ARG A 71 20.71 2.50 -5.62
N VAL A 72 21.41 3.61 -5.48
CA VAL A 72 21.95 4.34 -6.64
C VAL A 72 22.84 3.44 -7.51
N HIS A 73 23.60 2.53 -6.91
CA HIS A 73 24.48 1.61 -7.65
C HIS A 73 23.74 0.44 -8.33
N ASP A 74 22.47 0.18 -7.97
CA ASP A 74 21.65 -0.87 -8.60
C ASP A 74 21.08 -0.42 -9.97
N ILE A 75 21.23 0.87 -10.30
CA ILE A 75 20.71 1.49 -11.51
C ILE A 75 21.81 1.50 -12.58
N GLU A 76 21.58 0.84 -13.70
CA GLU A 76 22.61 0.68 -14.74
C GLU A 76 22.91 1.99 -15.47
N ASP A 77 21.86 2.73 -15.85
CA ASP A 77 21.98 3.94 -16.65
C ASP A 77 22.64 5.08 -15.85
N ASP A 78 23.82 5.53 -16.31
CA ASP A 78 24.58 6.63 -15.72
C ASP A 78 23.76 7.93 -15.63
N ARG A 79 22.92 8.22 -16.63
CA ARG A 79 22.10 9.45 -16.66
C ARG A 79 21.02 9.40 -15.60
N VAL A 80 20.38 8.24 -15.45
CA VAL A 80 19.35 8.02 -14.42
C VAL A 80 19.99 8.17 -13.03
N ARG A 81 21.20 7.62 -12.83
CA ARG A 81 21.96 7.79 -11.59
C ARG A 81 22.27 9.25 -11.28
N GLU A 82 22.71 10.04 -12.25
CA GLU A 82 23.00 11.46 -12.02
C GLU A 82 21.73 12.27 -11.69
N ILE A 83 20.61 12.02 -12.38
CA ILE A 83 19.34 12.70 -12.05
C ILE A 83 18.91 12.40 -10.61
N ILE A 84 19.07 11.15 -10.16
CA ILE A 84 18.76 10.77 -8.77
C ILE A 84 19.70 11.46 -7.79
N LYS A 85 21.01 11.50 -8.05
CA LYS A 85 21.99 12.20 -7.19
C LYS A 85 21.72 13.71 -7.10
N GLU A 86 21.27 14.32 -8.19
CA GLU A 86 20.86 15.74 -8.18
C GLU A 86 19.57 15.97 -7.40
N SER A 87 18.69 14.96 -7.36
CA SER A 87 17.37 15.04 -6.72
C SER A 87 17.34 14.50 -5.28
N TYR A 88 18.42 13.87 -4.81
CA TYR A 88 18.52 13.22 -3.50
C TYR A 88 19.87 13.53 -2.84
N ASP A 89 19.84 14.13 -1.66
CA ASP A 89 21.01 14.60 -0.91
C ASP A 89 21.54 13.59 0.14
N GLY A 90 20.90 12.42 0.26
CA GLY A 90 21.31 11.36 1.19
C GLY A 90 22.41 10.44 0.67
N SER A 91 22.59 9.31 1.35
CA SER A 91 23.65 8.36 1.02
C SER A 91 23.31 7.52 -0.21
N PRO A 92 24.26 7.27 -1.14
CA PRO A 92 24.03 6.41 -2.29
C PRO A 92 23.78 4.93 -1.94
N ASP A 93 24.11 4.52 -0.71
CA ASP A 93 23.91 3.16 -0.19
C ASP A 93 22.51 2.94 0.41
N GLU A 94 21.72 4.00 0.53
CA GLU A 94 20.34 3.91 0.97
C GLU A 94 19.48 3.30 -0.13
N GLN A 95 18.52 2.48 0.29
CA GLN A 95 17.52 1.96 -0.63
C GLN A 95 16.48 3.05 -0.87
N LEU A 96 16.21 3.35 -2.13
CA LEU A 96 15.43 4.51 -2.54
C LEU A 96 14.08 4.10 -3.12
N VAL A 97 13.13 5.01 -2.97
CA VAL A 97 11.78 4.93 -3.52
C VAL A 97 11.44 6.23 -4.24
N ILE A 98 10.63 6.13 -5.30
CA ILE A 98 10.05 7.28 -5.98
C ILE A 98 8.55 7.29 -5.74
N GLU A 99 8.03 8.46 -5.37
CA GLU A 99 6.61 8.65 -5.14
C GLU A 99 6.17 10.06 -5.52
N SER A 100 4.86 10.23 -5.69
CA SER A 100 4.26 11.55 -5.83
C SER A 100 3.60 11.94 -4.51
N GLU A 101 4.15 12.95 -3.83
CA GLU A 101 3.73 13.42 -2.52
C GLU A 101 3.06 14.80 -2.61
N LEU A 102 2.00 14.99 -1.83
CA LEU A 102 1.29 16.27 -1.76
C LEU A 102 2.22 17.36 -1.20
N GLY A 103 2.38 18.44 -1.96
CA GLY A 103 3.20 19.58 -1.57
C GLY A 103 4.67 19.49 -1.97
N PHE A 104 5.15 18.30 -2.35
CA PHE A 104 6.53 18.06 -2.76
C PHE A 104 6.68 17.70 -4.25
N GLY A 105 5.61 17.22 -4.91
CA GLY A 105 5.71 16.79 -6.30
C GLY A 105 6.12 15.32 -6.39
N THR A 106 6.77 14.95 -7.49
CA THR A 106 7.41 13.63 -7.61
C THR A 106 8.83 13.70 -7.08
N VAL A 107 9.13 12.90 -6.07
CA VAL A 107 10.34 13.01 -5.25
C VAL A 107 10.96 11.64 -4.98
N VAL A 108 12.23 11.65 -4.59
CA VAL A 108 12.98 10.48 -4.14
C VAL A 108 13.12 10.53 -2.62
N HIS A 109 12.85 9.42 -1.95
CA HIS A 109 13.06 9.27 -0.51
C HIS A 109 13.80 7.98 -0.18
N PRO A 110 14.49 7.92 0.97
CA PRO A 110 14.99 6.66 1.49
C PRO A 110 13.82 5.83 1.98
N LEU A 111 13.86 4.52 1.73
CA LEU A 111 12.84 3.57 2.19
C LEU A 111 12.70 3.59 3.72
N SER A 112 13.77 3.90 4.47
CA SER A 112 13.77 4.03 5.92
C SER A 112 12.83 5.11 6.46
N ARG A 113 12.42 6.09 5.63
CA ARG A 113 11.37 7.07 5.99
C ARG A 113 10.06 6.40 6.39
N TYR A 114 9.81 5.18 5.90
CA TYR A 114 8.59 4.42 6.10
C TYR A 114 8.70 3.32 7.16
N GLU A 115 9.76 3.34 7.97
CA GLU A 115 9.88 2.46 9.12
C GLU A 115 8.73 2.72 10.11
N GLY A 116 8.09 1.64 10.57
CA GLY A 116 6.93 1.72 11.47
C GLY A 116 5.58 1.99 10.77
N ASN A 117 5.56 2.19 9.45
CA ASN A 117 4.34 2.12 8.65
C ASN A 117 3.99 0.67 8.29
N HIS A 118 2.71 0.40 8.05
CA HIS A 118 2.28 -0.87 7.48
C HIS A 118 2.50 -0.86 5.97
N LEU A 119 3.42 -1.71 5.53
CA LEU A 119 3.85 -1.84 4.15
C LEU A 119 3.42 -3.17 3.54
N ARG A 120 3.17 -3.16 2.23
CA ARG A 120 2.92 -4.36 1.42
C ARG A 120 3.67 -4.27 0.11
N ILE A 121 4.31 -5.36 -0.28
CA ILE A 121 5.03 -5.45 -1.55
C ILE A 121 4.07 -6.00 -2.62
N CYS A 122 3.90 -5.24 -3.69
CA CYS A 122 3.24 -5.65 -4.93
C CYS A 122 4.33 -5.83 -6.00
N ARG A 123 4.71 -7.08 -6.26
CA ARG A 123 5.76 -7.42 -7.23
C ARG A 123 5.16 -7.75 -8.60
N PRO A 124 5.53 -7.05 -9.69
CA PRO A 124 5.03 -7.39 -11.02
C PRO A 124 5.52 -8.77 -11.47
N ASN A 125 4.59 -9.65 -11.87
CA ASN A 125 4.91 -11.00 -12.31
C ASN A 125 5.41 -11.02 -13.76
N GLY A 126 6.53 -11.72 -14.01
CA GLY A 126 7.05 -11.91 -15.36
C GLY A 126 7.65 -10.65 -16.00
N LEU A 127 7.88 -9.59 -15.23
CA LEU A 127 8.56 -8.39 -15.72
C LEU A 127 10.03 -8.70 -16.02
N SER A 128 10.48 -8.34 -17.22
CA SER A 128 11.89 -8.49 -17.60
C SER A 128 12.77 -7.46 -16.90
N TYR A 129 14.06 -7.78 -16.70
CA TYR A 129 15.01 -6.84 -16.12
C TYR A 129 15.17 -5.56 -16.96
N GLY A 130 15.17 -5.68 -18.30
CA GLY A 130 15.22 -4.51 -19.18
C GLY A 130 13.99 -3.62 -19.06
N ASP A 131 12.80 -4.21 -18.87
CA ASP A 131 11.59 -3.43 -18.66
C ASP A 131 11.51 -2.83 -17.26
N SER A 132 12.07 -3.47 -16.23
CA SER A 132 12.20 -2.85 -14.91
C SER A 132 13.05 -1.59 -14.96
N GLN A 133 14.15 -1.60 -15.72
CA GLN A 133 14.98 -0.40 -15.92
C GLN A 133 14.21 0.72 -16.64
N LYS A 134 13.36 0.39 -17.64
CA LYS A 134 12.50 1.38 -18.32
C LYS A 134 11.44 1.98 -17.39
N VAL A 135 10.86 1.19 -16.49
CA VAL A 135 9.91 1.70 -15.48
C VAL A 135 10.61 2.67 -14.53
N VAL A 136 11.79 2.31 -14.03
CA VAL A 136 12.62 3.19 -13.18
C VAL A 136 12.97 4.47 -13.92
N HIS A 137 13.47 4.37 -15.16
CA HIS A 137 13.77 5.54 -16.00
C HIS A 137 12.55 6.44 -16.19
N TYR A 138 11.36 5.86 -16.48
CA TYR A 138 10.14 6.64 -16.60
C TYR A 138 9.84 7.39 -15.29
N ALA A 139 9.87 6.72 -14.14
CA ALA A 139 9.62 7.34 -12.85
C ALA A 139 10.61 8.49 -12.54
N VAL A 140 11.90 8.27 -12.82
CA VAL A 140 12.95 9.29 -12.66
C VAL A 140 12.71 10.49 -13.58
N SER A 141 12.27 10.28 -14.83
CA SER A 141 11.94 11.38 -15.74
C SER A 141 10.77 12.26 -15.29
N ARG A 142 10.03 11.82 -14.25
CA ARG A 142 8.92 12.57 -13.65
C ARG A 142 9.32 13.35 -12.42
N LEU A 143 10.55 13.22 -11.92
CA LEU A 143 11.03 13.96 -10.75
C LEU A 143 10.86 15.47 -10.93
N GLY A 144 10.45 16.15 -9.86
CA GLY A 144 10.21 17.58 -9.84
C GLY A 144 8.93 18.05 -10.53
N LEU A 145 8.14 17.17 -11.15
CA LEU A 145 6.84 17.56 -11.70
C LEU A 145 5.85 17.88 -10.58
N ASP A 146 5.18 19.02 -10.74
CA ASP A 146 4.21 19.54 -9.79
C ASP A 146 3.01 18.61 -9.60
N TYR A 147 2.54 18.59 -8.35
CA TYR A 147 1.42 17.77 -7.91
C TYR A 147 0.09 18.54 -7.99
N ASP A 148 -0.91 17.99 -8.69
CA ASP A 148 -2.28 18.53 -8.70
C ASP A 148 -3.24 17.69 -7.85
N VAL A 149 -3.43 18.10 -6.60
CA VAL A 149 -4.33 17.48 -5.59
C VAL A 149 -5.78 17.97 -5.65
N ARG A 150 -6.14 18.91 -6.55
CA ARG A 150 -7.41 19.67 -6.44
C ARG A 150 -8.62 18.78 -6.15
N HIS A 151 -8.73 17.66 -6.85
CA HIS A 151 -9.82 16.69 -6.65
C HIS A 151 -9.83 16.01 -5.27
N ILE A 152 -8.68 15.66 -4.71
CA ILE A 152 -8.58 15.03 -3.38
C ILE A 152 -8.91 16.06 -2.30
N LEU A 153 -8.45 17.31 -2.44
CA LEU A 153 -8.78 18.40 -1.50
C LEU A 153 -10.26 18.77 -1.55
N ASP A 154 -10.84 18.84 -2.74
CA ASP A 154 -12.26 19.06 -2.94
C ASP A 154 -13.10 17.95 -2.29
N LEU A 155 -12.61 16.71 -2.28
CA LEU A 155 -13.30 15.60 -1.65
C LEU A 155 -13.06 15.56 -0.14
N ALA A 156 -11.87 15.93 0.31
CA ALA A 156 -11.52 16.06 1.73
C ALA A 156 -12.46 17.04 2.46
N ARG A 157 -12.98 18.08 1.78
CA ARG A 157 -13.93 19.04 2.38
C ARG A 157 -15.21 18.40 2.95
N PHE A 158 -15.61 17.23 2.45
CA PHE A 158 -16.78 16.49 2.95
C PHE A 158 -16.49 15.69 4.23
N PHE A 159 -15.22 15.40 4.48
CA PHE A 159 -14.76 14.68 5.66
C PHE A 159 -14.31 15.63 6.79
N PHE A 160 -14.40 16.95 6.56
CA PHE A 160 -14.15 17.97 7.58
C PHE A 160 -15.45 18.51 8.19
N PRO A 161 -15.46 18.88 9.48
CA PRO A 161 -16.64 19.45 10.11
C PRO A 161 -17.07 20.71 9.34
N TYR A 162 -18.29 20.71 8.81
CA TYR A 162 -18.83 21.86 8.08
C TYR A 162 -18.79 23.16 8.90
N ALA A 163 -18.63 23.09 10.22
CA ALA A 163 -18.47 24.24 11.10
C ALA A 163 -17.22 25.09 10.80
N VAL A 164 -16.12 24.50 10.31
CA VAL A 164 -14.84 25.20 10.09
C VAL A 164 -14.69 25.70 8.64
N LEU A 165 -15.53 25.21 7.72
CA LEU A 165 -15.45 25.54 6.30
C LEU A 165 -16.17 26.87 5.95
N PRO A 166 -15.50 27.84 5.29
CA PRO A 166 -16.10 29.09 4.85
C PRO A 166 -17.31 28.86 3.93
N ARG A 167 -18.38 29.68 4.06
CA ARG A 167 -19.63 29.58 3.23
C ARG A 167 -19.36 29.53 1.73
N ARG A 168 -18.36 30.29 1.27
CA ARG A 168 -17.92 30.33 -0.14
C ARG A 168 -17.28 29.05 -0.67
N TRP A 169 -16.79 28.15 0.20
CA TRP A 169 -16.21 26.85 -0.21
C TRP A 169 -17.26 25.72 -0.24
N ARG A 170 -18.48 25.99 0.25
CA ARG A 170 -19.59 25.03 0.22
C ARG A 170 -20.21 24.89 -1.18
N SER A 171 -19.92 25.83 -2.10
CA SER A 171 -20.68 26.02 -3.34
C SER A 171 -19.96 25.66 -4.64
N SER A 172 -18.73 25.14 -4.63
CA SER A 172 -18.21 24.43 -5.80
C SER A 172 -18.56 22.94 -5.71
N LEU A 173 -19.87 22.70 -5.81
CA LEU A 173 -20.43 21.37 -5.99
C LEU A 173 -20.44 21.13 -7.50
N PHE A 174 -19.43 20.41 -7.99
CA PHE A 174 -19.44 19.80 -9.31
C PHE A 174 -19.46 20.77 -10.51
N GLU A 175 -18.32 21.42 -10.79
CA GLU A 175 -17.98 21.78 -12.19
C GLU A 175 -17.42 20.58 -12.98
N SER A 176 -17.58 19.37 -12.46
CA SER A 176 -17.08 18.12 -13.04
C SER A 176 -18.22 17.10 -13.10
N SER A 177 -18.58 16.72 -14.33
CA SER A 177 -19.71 15.86 -14.70
C SER A 177 -19.79 14.53 -13.94
N PRO A 178 -20.99 13.89 -13.89
CA PRO A 178 -21.18 12.56 -13.32
C PRO A 178 -20.25 11.56 -14.01
N GLY A 179 -19.39 10.88 -13.25
CA GLY A 179 -18.42 9.90 -13.77
C GLY A 179 -16.95 10.18 -13.49
N GLN A 180 -16.60 11.24 -12.74
CA GLN A 180 -15.20 11.44 -12.33
C GLN A 180 -14.79 10.46 -11.22
N GLU A 181 -14.30 9.30 -11.66
CA GLU A 181 -13.55 8.33 -10.86
C GLU A 181 -12.44 9.02 -10.07
N THR A 182 -12.24 8.59 -8.82
CA THR A 182 -11.30 9.17 -7.86
C THR A 182 -9.88 9.13 -8.41
N LYS A 183 -9.32 10.31 -8.73
CA LYS A 183 -7.93 10.45 -9.16
C LYS A 183 -7.01 10.41 -7.94
N THR A 184 -6.31 9.30 -7.76
CA THR A 184 -5.20 9.18 -6.79
C THR A 184 -3.88 9.30 -7.54
N VAL A 185 -3.08 10.30 -7.18
CA VAL A 185 -1.96 10.76 -8.01
C VAL A 185 -0.67 9.97 -7.73
N CYS A 186 -0.43 9.53 -6.49
CA CYS A 186 0.73 8.69 -6.14
C CYS A 186 0.79 7.39 -6.97
N SER A 187 -0.35 6.78 -7.23
CA SER A 187 -0.49 5.61 -8.09
C SER A 187 -0.51 5.95 -9.59
N SER A 188 -0.81 7.19 -9.97
CA SER A 188 -0.88 7.60 -11.39
C SER A 188 0.49 7.57 -12.06
N MET A 189 1.52 8.15 -11.44
CA MET A 189 2.89 8.14 -11.98
C MET A 189 3.39 6.71 -12.20
N ILE A 190 3.19 5.85 -11.21
CA ILE A 190 3.56 4.43 -11.27
C ILE A 190 2.76 3.71 -12.36
N ALA A 191 1.46 3.95 -12.45
CA ALA A 191 0.61 3.34 -13.47
C ALA A 191 0.98 3.77 -14.89
N GLU A 192 1.38 5.03 -15.07
CA GLU A 192 1.90 5.52 -16.36
C GLU A 192 3.23 4.82 -16.71
N ALA A 193 4.12 4.61 -15.74
CA ALA A 193 5.39 3.91 -15.95
C ALA A 193 5.18 2.46 -16.42
N PHE A 194 4.25 1.73 -15.80
CA PHE A 194 3.87 0.38 -16.27
C PHE A 194 3.14 0.43 -17.62
N SER A 195 2.30 1.43 -17.87
CA SER A 195 1.60 1.57 -19.15
C SER A 195 2.56 1.86 -20.31
N PHE A 196 3.63 2.61 -20.06
CA PHE A 196 4.69 2.92 -21.03
C PHE A 196 5.36 1.64 -21.58
N ILE A 197 5.56 0.63 -20.73
CA ILE A 197 6.09 -0.69 -21.14
C ILE A 197 5.00 -1.71 -21.49
N HIS A 198 3.74 -1.28 -21.56
CA HIS A 198 2.58 -2.14 -21.79
C HIS A 198 2.38 -3.26 -20.76
N PHE A 199 2.84 -3.07 -19.53
CA PHE A 199 2.58 -4.00 -18.45
C PHE A 199 1.15 -3.83 -17.91
N PRO A 200 0.36 -4.90 -17.82
CA PRO A 200 -1.04 -4.81 -17.40
C PRO A 200 -1.18 -4.65 -15.87
N ILE A 201 -1.88 -3.62 -15.42
CA ILE A 201 -2.34 -3.50 -14.01
C ILE A 201 -3.75 -4.09 -13.92
N LEU A 202 -4.76 -3.43 -14.50
CA LEU A 202 -6.13 -3.95 -14.60
C LEU A 202 -6.67 -3.68 -16.01
N PRO A 203 -6.17 -4.40 -17.03
CA PRO A 203 -6.61 -4.20 -18.40
C PRO A 203 -8.05 -4.68 -18.58
N LEU A 204 -8.77 -4.03 -19.50
CA LEU A 204 -10.01 -4.59 -20.02
C LEU A 204 -9.66 -5.70 -21.00
N VAL A 205 -10.10 -6.91 -20.69
CA VAL A 205 -9.95 -8.09 -21.56
C VAL A 205 -11.19 -8.20 -22.44
N LYS A 206 -11.02 -8.16 -23.76
CA LYS A 206 -12.08 -8.48 -24.73
C LYS A 206 -11.75 -9.79 -25.43
N LEU A 207 -12.73 -10.69 -25.46
CA LEU A 207 -12.67 -11.93 -26.22
C LEU A 207 -13.39 -11.70 -27.55
N ASP A 208 -12.65 -11.86 -28.65
CA ASP A 208 -13.19 -11.87 -30.00
C ASP A 208 -13.13 -13.30 -30.54
N SER A 209 -14.28 -13.81 -30.99
CA SER A 209 -14.40 -15.13 -31.62
C SER A 209 -13.50 -15.35 -32.84
N GLN A 210 -13.05 -14.29 -33.53
CA GLN A 210 -12.19 -14.37 -34.71
C GLN A 210 -10.73 -14.01 -34.43
N HIS A 211 -10.47 -13.07 -33.52
CA HIS A 211 -9.14 -12.49 -33.29
C HIS A 211 -8.51 -12.86 -31.94
N GLY A 212 -9.20 -13.66 -31.12
CA GLY A 212 -8.69 -14.13 -29.83
C GLY A 212 -8.84 -13.11 -28.70
N VAL A 213 -7.80 -12.95 -27.88
CA VAL A 213 -7.81 -12.08 -26.71
C VAL A 213 -7.19 -10.72 -27.05
N GLN A 214 -7.92 -9.63 -26.81
CA GLN A 214 -7.40 -8.26 -26.89
C GLN A 214 -7.41 -7.58 -25.52
N LEU A 215 -6.30 -6.94 -25.16
CA LEU A 215 -6.16 -6.17 -23.92
C LEU A 215 -6.21 -4.67 -24.22
N PHE A 216 -6.96 -3.93 -23.41
CA PHE A 216 -6.98 -2.47 -23.43
C PHE A 216 -6.47 -1.94 -22.10
N GLN A 217 -5.49 -1.03 -22.17
CA GLN A 217 -4.97 -0.37 -20.97
C GLN A 217 -6.04 0.50 -20.31
N ARG A 218 -6.12 0.41 -18.99
CA ARG A 218 -6.93 1.34 -18.19
C ARG A 218 -6.22 2.70 -18.17
N ASN A 219 -7.00 3.79 -18.12
CA ASN A 219 -6.44 5.13 -17.98
C ASN A 219 -5.64 5.22 -16.66
N PRO A 220 -4.31 5.48 -16.71
CA PRO A 220 -3.46 5.51 -15.52
C PRO A 220 -3.90 6.52 -14.45
N ARG A 221 -4.57 7.60 -14.85
CA ARG A 221 -5.08 8.64 -13.93
C ARG A 221 -6.20 8.17 -13.02
N LEU A 222 -6.81 7.03 -13.34
CA LEU A 222 -7.88 6.41 -12.56
C LEU A 222 -7.35 5.26 -11.69
N CYS A 223 -6.05 5.00 -11.76
CA CYS A 223 -5.40 3.97 -10.97
C CYS A 223 -5.28 4.43 -9.52
N THR A 224 -5.65 3.56 -8.59
CA THR A 224 -5.54 3.73 -7.14
C THR A 224 -4.52 2.79 -6.54
N PRO A 225 -3.98 3.07 -5.33
CA PRO A 225 -3.06 2.14 -4.65
C PRO A 225 -3.63 0.71 -4.54
N ARG A 226 -4.95 0.58 -4.35
CA ARG A 226 -5.67 -0.70 -4.31
C ARG A 226 -5.55 -1.50 -5.60
N ASP A 227 -5.43 -0.85 -6.76
CA ASP A 227 -5.41 -1.56 -8.05
C ASP A 227 -4.15 -2.43 -8.19
N PHE A 228 -3.02 -2.04 -7.58
CA PHE A 228 -1.81 -2.88 -7.52
C PHE A 228 -2.00 -4.10 -6.60
N ASP A 229 -2.74 -3.95 -5.50
CA ASP A 229 -3.08 -5.05 -4.59
C ASP A 229 -4.07 -6.04 -5.22
N TYR A 230 -5.01 -5.51 -6.01
CA TYR A 230 -6.09 -6.29 -6.63
C TYR A 230 -5.69 -6.96 -7.94
N SER A 231 -4.69 -6.42 -8.64
CA SER A 231 -4.25 -6.93 -9.94
C SER A 231 -3.75 -8.37 -9.88
N PRO A 232 -4.19 -9.25 -10.81
CA PRO A 232 -3.65 -10.61 -10.91
C PRO A 232 -2.22 -10.65 -11.47
N TYR A 233 -1.74 -9.54 -12.03
CA TYR A 233 -0.41 -9.43 -12.61
C TYR A 233 0.65 -9.04 -11.58
N PHE A 234 0.25 -8.80 -10.32
CA PHE A 234 1.15 -8.54 -9.21
C PHE A 234 1.07 -9.68 -8.18
N ARG A 235 2.22 -10.14 -7.73
CA ARG A 235 2.33 -11.02 -6.57
C ARG A 235 2.39 -10.18 -5.31
N ILE A 236 1.49 -10.48 -4.38
CA ILE A 236 1.42 -9.80 -3.08
C ILE A 236 2.28 -10.53 -2.07
N ILE A 237 3.28 -9.85 -1.52
CA ILE A 237 4.19 -10.39 -0.51
C ILE A 237 3.96 -9.64 0.80
N LYS A 238 3.82 -10.42 1.89
CA LYS A 238 3.56 -9.92 3.24
C LYS A 238 4.60 -10.50 4.18
N TYR A 239 5.16 -9.66 5.03
CA TYR A 239 5.96 -10.09 6.17
C TYR A 239 5.24 -9.65 7.44
N PRO A 240 4.45 -10.52 8.09
CA PRO A 240 3.81 -10.17 9.34
C PRO A 240 4.89 -9.85 10.39
N PHE A 241 4.58 -8.93 11.30
CA PHE A 241 5.51 -8.55 12.37
C PHE A 241 5.96 -9.75 13.22
N LEU A 242 5.06 -10.71 13.44
CA LEU A 242 5.38 -12.00 14.02
C LEU A 242 5.48 -13.02 12.90
N ASP A 243 6.71 -13.41 12.56
CA ASP A 243 6.95 -14.48 11.60
C ASP A 243 7.01 -15.84 12.28
N TYR A 244 6.15 -16.74 11.82
CA TYR A 244 6.05 -18.12 12.29
C TYR A 244 6.41 -19.15 11.22
N THR A 245 6.96 -18.73 10.08
CA THR A 245 7.34 -19.65 9.01
C THR A 245 8.45 -20.63 9.41
N HIS A 246 9.20 -20.33 10.48
CA HIS A 246 10.16 -21.26 11.09
C HIS A 246 9.53 -22.26 12.08
N HIS A 247 8.26 -22.09 12.46
CA HIS A 247 7.52 -23.09 13.22
C HIS A 247 6.67 -23.90 12.26
N SER A 248 7.00 -25.19 12.14
CA SER A 248 6.42 -26.14 11.20
C SER A 248 4.91 -26.39 11.37
N ASP A 249 4.30 -25.88 12.44
CA ASP A 249 2.87 -26.01 12.71
C ASP A 249 2.31 -24.76 13.41
N TYR A 250 1.26 -24.16 12.85
CA TYR A 250 0.52 -23.04 13.44
C TYR A 250 -0.09 -23.39 14.82
N LYS A 251 -0.20 -24.68 15.15
CA LYS A 251 -0.64 -25.15 16.49
C LYS A 251 0.35 -24.80 17.60
N LEU A 252 1.60 -24.49 17.27
CA LEU A 252 2.63 -24.10 18.24
C LEU A 252 2.59 -22.61 18.60
N LEU A 253 1.67 -21.85 18.00
CA LEU A 253 1.49 -20.44 18.32
C LEU A 253 1.15 -20.26 19.81
N PRO A 254 1.69 -19.21 20.47
CA PRO A 254 1.56 -18.99 21.90
C PRO A 254 0.20 -18.40 22.27
N TRP A 255 -0.89 -19.06 21.90
CA TRP A 255 -2.26 -18.67 22.26
C TRP A 255 -2.53 -18.79 23.76
N HIS A 256 -1.73 -19.58 24.48
CA HIS A 256 -1.84 -19.80 25.91
C HIS A 256 -0.69 -19.06 26.63
N GLY A 257 -0.96 -17.82 27.03
CA GLY A 257 -0.03 -16.99 27.81
C GLY A 257 -0.64 -16.53 29.14
N HIS A 258 0.16 -15.81 29.94
CA HIS A 258 -0.29 -15.21 31.20
C HIS A 258 -0.89 -13.80 31.06
N GLY A 259 -0.91 -13.26 29.83
CA GLY A 259 -1.53 -11.97 29.55
C GLY A 259 -3.05 -12.03 29.69
N ALA A 260 -3.65 -10.98 30.28
CA ALA A 260 -5.09 -10.80 30.34
C ALA A 260 -5.50 -9.71 29.35
N LEU A 261 -6.68 -9.87 28.75
CA LEU A 261 -7.29 -8.82 27.94
C LEU A 261 -7.79 -7.72 28.87
N GLU A 262 -7.40 -6.46 28.64
CA GLU A 262 -7.75 -5.33 29.50
C GLU A 262 -8.72 -4.35 28.82
N GLY A 263 -9.68 -3.84 29.60
CA GLY A 263 -10.62 -2.82 29.14
C GLY A 263 -11.36 -3.20 27.87
N LYS A 264 -11.19 -2.41 26.80
CA LYS A 264 -11.84 -2.63 25.50
C LYS A 264 -11.33 -3.88 24.77
N GLU A 265 -10.15 -4.38 25.08
CA GLU A 265 -9.60 -5.58 24.43
C GLU A 265 -10.51 -6.79 24.65
N ALA A 266 -11.11 -6.91 25.84
CA ALA A 266 -12.04 -7.99 26.17
C ALA A 266 -13.36 -7.94 25.37
N GLU A 267 -13.69 -6.80 24.74
CA GLU A 267 -14.85 -6.66 23.86
C GLU A 267 -14.54 -7.13 22.43
N PHE A 268 -13.31 -6.90 21.95
CA PHE A 268 -12.90 -7.21 20.58
C PHE A 268 -12.26 -8.59 20.42
N TYR A 269 -11.58 -9.10 21.45
CA TYR A 269 -10.82 -10.34 21.40
C TYR A 269 -11.48 -11.45 22.23
N MET A 270 -11.28 -12.71 21.81
CA MET A 270 -11.87 -13.85 22.50
C MET A 270 -11.13 -14.16 23.81
N THR A 271 -11.88 -14.28 24.90
CA THR A 271 -11.34 -14.79 26.17
C THR A 271 -11.10 -16.30 26.07
N PRO A 272 -10.17 -16.87 26.88
CA PRO A 272 -9.95 -18.31 26.92
C PRO A 272 -11.22 -19.13 27.18
N SER A 273 -12.15 -18.61 27.99
CA SER A 273 -13.44 -19.27 28.25
C SER A 273 -14.31 -19.36 26.99
N LYS A 274 -14.41 -18.27 26.22
CA LYS A 274 -15.20 -18.21 24.99
C LYS A 274 -14.60 -19.09 23.88
N ILE A 275 -13.28 -19.22 23.84
CA ILE A 275 -12.58 -20.16 22.94
C ILE A 275 -12.96 -21.61 23.30
N LYS A 276 -12.98 -21.97 24.58
CA LYS A 276 -13.40 -23.32 25.03
C LYS A 276 -14.85 -23.64 24.67
N GLU A 277 -15.76 -22.67 24.79
CA GLU A 277 -17.16 -22.81 24.37
C GLU A 277 -17.26 -23.10 22.86
N LEU A 278 -16.52 -22.35 22.02
CA LEU A 278 -16.47 -22.59 20.57
C LEU A 278 -15.94 -23.98 20.22
N GLN A 279 -14.94 -24.47 20.95
CA GLN A 279 -14.38 -25.81 20.75
C GLN A 279 -15.34 -26.94 21.16
N GLN A 280 -16.43 -26.63 21.86
CA GLN A 280 -17.44 -27.60 22.32
C GLN A 280 -18.70 -27.61 21.42
N VAL A 281 -18.73 -26.81 20.35
CA VAL A 281 -19.88 -26.73 19.44
C VAL A 281 -20.06 -28.06 18.70
N LYS A 282 -21.19 -28.72 18.95
CA LYS A 282 -21.61 -29.95 18.24
C LYS A 282 -22.13 -29.59 16.86
N ILE A 283 -21.57 -30.20 15.83
CA ILE A 283 -22.14 -30.20 14.48
C ILE A 283 -23.03 -31.44 14.38
N ASP A 284 -24.32 -31.27 14.07
CA ASP A 284 -25.37 -32.30 13.92
C ASP A 284 -24.89 -33.76 13.95
N GLY A 285 -24.85 -34.34 15.16
CA GLY A 285 -24.58 -35.77 15.38
C GLY A 285 -23.10 -36.20 15.35
N ILE A 286 -22.16 -35.31 15.02
CA ILE A 286 -20.72 -35.57 15.07
C ILE A 286 -20.12 -34.74 16.21
N ASN A 287 -19.68 -35.42 17.27
CA ASN A 287 -18.83 -34.78 18.27
C ASN A 287 -17.48 -34.50 17.60
N VAL A 288 -17.29 -33.29 17.08
CA VAL A 288 -15.96 -32.81 16.71
C VAL A 288 -15.35 -32.28 18.00
N THR A 289 -14.78 -33.16 18.83
CA THR A 289 -13.88 -32.66 19.86
C THR A 289 -12.62 -32.18 19.13
N GLY A 290 -12.12 -30.99 19.47
CA GLY A 290 -10.85 -30.49 18.89
C GLY A 290 -9.65 -31.42 19.11
N THR A 291 -9.83 -32.47 19.92
CA THR A 291 -8.91 -33.56 20.20
C THR A 291 -8.98 -34.75 19.24
N ASP A 292 -10.05 -34.94 18.46
CA ASP A 292 -10.22 -36.13 17.61
C ASP A 292 -9.48 -36.09 16.26
N LEU A 293 -8.74 -35.01 15.97
CA LEU A 293 -7.76 -34.95 14.87
C LEU A 293 -6.31 -35.15 15.35
N LEU A 294 -6.10 -35.56 16.62
CA LEU A 294 -4.78 -35.56 17.29
C LEU A 294 -4.17 -36.95 17.55
N SER A 295 -4.65 -38.04 16.94
CA SER A 295 -4.12 -39.39 17.24
C SER A 295 -3.48 -40.19 16.10
N GLU A 296 -3.49 -39.72 14.85
CA GLU A 296 -2.79 -40.41 13.75
C GLU A 296 -1.51 -39.67 13.36
N ASN A 297 -0.44 -39.91 14.11
CA ASN A 297 0.95 -39.96 13.61
C ASN A 297 1.89 -40.19 14.79
N ARG A 298 1.96 -41.45 15.23
CA ARG A 298 3.13 -41.98 15.94
C ARG A 298 3.73 -43.09 15.09
N ASP A 299 4.40 -42.71 14.02
CA ASP A 299 5.37 -43.59 13.39
C ASP A 299 6.71 -43.41 14.10
N THR A 300 7.01 -44.37 14.97
CA THR A 300 8.36 -44.64 15.48
C THR A 300 9.25 -45.15 14.33
N PRO A 301 10.49 -44.65 14.16
CA PRO A 301 11.43 -45.28 13.23
C PRO A 301 12.01 -46.56 13.85
N PRO A 302 12.20 -47.65 13.09
CA PRO A 302 13.02 -48.76 13.56
C PRO A 302 14.51 -48.39 13.45
N SER A 303 15.26 -48.97 14.38
CA SER A 303 16.71 -48.96 14.56
C SER A 303 17.55 -49.15 13.29
#